data_AF-A0A428RPB3-F1
#
_entry.id   AF-A0A428RPB3-F1
#
_cell.length_a   1.000
_cell.length_b   1.000
_cell.length_c   1.000
_cell.angle_alpha   90.00
_cell.angle_beta   90.00
_cell.angle_gamma   90.00
#
_symmetry.space_group_name_H-M   'P 1'
#
loop_
_entity.id
_entity.type
_entity.pdbx_description
1 polymer ?
#
loop_
_entity_poly.entity_id
_entity_poly.type
_entity_poly.pdbx_seq_one_letter_code
_entity_poly.pdbx_strand_id
1 'polypeptide(L)'
;MGDQPQSKIIEDNPIGNGLDTFRGYFSSICEGARVSCTPDALEQLEQEDVQDLTSSLLSALQILPTTRLLPSKTGRGTLRSDLLKLISTAASADFDPDRVKSLLKSALVDEPDDALIWDQLYNAVTESTPPPRPTA
;
A
#
# COMPACT_ATOMS: atom_id res chain seq x y z
N MET A 1 -6.27 -25.90 8.83
CA MET A 1 -4.94 -25.29 8.61
C MET A 1 -4.74 -24.39 9.80
N GLY A 2 -3.73 -24.65 10.65
CA GLY A 2 -3.53 -23.83 11.85
C GLY A 2 -3.30 -22.38 11.44
N ASP A 3 -4.05 -21.45 12.02
CA ASP A 3 -3.85 -20.02 11.78
C ASP A 3 -2.47 -19.64 12.29
N GLN A 4 -1.52 -19.47 11.36
CA GLN A 4 -0.22 -18.91 11.71
C GLN A 4 -0.43 -17.43 12.04
N PRO A 5 0.09 -16.92 13.18
CA PRO A 5 -0.05 -15.50 13.51
C PRO A 5 0.55 -14.64 12.40
N GLN A 6 -0.12 -13.53 12.07
CA GLN A 6 0.28 -12.63 10.99
C GLN A 6 1.72 -12.15 11.16
N SER A 7 2.15 -11.87 12.39
CA SER A 7 3.53 -11.50 12.72
C SER A 7 4.53 -12.53 12.20
N LYS A 8 4.28 -13.83 12.44
CA LYS A 8 5.17 -14.90 11.98
C LYS A 8 5.19 -15.03 10.45
N ILE A 9 4.06 -14.80 9.78
CA ILE A 9 4.02 -14.78 8.30
C ILE A 9 4.91 -13.65 7.76
N ILE A 10 4.84 -12.47 8.38
CA ILE A 10 5.64 -11.28 8.00
C ILE A 10 7.13 -11.53 8.28
N GLU A 11 7.47 -12.04 9.46
CA GLU A 11 8.84 -12.41 9.83
C GLU A 11 9.44 -13.45 8.87
N ASP A 12 8.66 -14.47 8.50
CA ASP A 12 9.10 -15.54 7.58
C ASP A 12 9.19 -15.05 6.11
N ASN A 13 8.57 -13.91 5.77
CA ASN A 13 8.47 -13.39 4.40
C ASN A 13 8.69 -11.87 4.36
N PRO A 14 9.93 -11.40 4.64
CA PRO A 14 10.23 -9.98 4.65
C PRO A 14 10.08 -9.37 3.26
N ILE A 15 9.75 -8.08 3.19
CA ILE A 15 9.61 -7.32 1.94
C ILE A 15 10.95 -7.22 1.22
N GLY A 16 12.05 -7.02 1.97
CA GLY A 16 13.40 -6.90 1.42
C GLY A 16 13.48 -5.80 0.35
N ASN A 17 13.97 -6.14 -0.83
CA ASN A 17 14.10 -5.24 -1.97
C ASN A 17 12.82 -5.11 -2.82
N GLY A 18 11.70 -5.68 -2.37
CA GLY A 18 10.46 -5.73 -3.15
C GLY A 18 9.87 -4.37 -3.51
N LEU A 19 10.31 -3.29 -2.86
CA LEU A 19 9.86 -1.91 -3.10
C LEU A 19 10.90 -1.02 -3.79
N ASP A 20 12.06 -1.55 -4.19
CA ASP A 20 13.16 -0.73 -4.73
C ASP A 20 12.79 -0.01 -6.02
N THR A 21 12.02 -0.67 -6.91
CA THR A 21 11.52 -0.02 -8.13
C THR A 21 10.58 1.14 -7.81
N PHE A 22 9.70 0.98 -6.81
CA PHE A 22 8.82 2.05 -6.34
C PHE A 22 9.63 3.21 -5.74
N ARG A 23 10.61 2.93 -4.88
CA ARG A 23 11.48 3.95 -4.27
C ARG A 23 12.33 4.69 -5.30
N GLY A 24 12.85 3.99 -6.30
CA GLY A 24 13.56 4.59 -7.43
C GLY A 24 12.66 5.51 -8.25
N TYR A 25 11.41 5.11 -8.49
CA TYR A 25 10.43 5.95 -9.18
C TYR A 25 10.09 7.22 -8.39
N PHE A 26 9.84 7.10 -7.08
CA PHE A 26 9.65 8.26 -6.19
C PHE A 26 10.84 9.23 -6.21
N SER A 27 12.06 8.70 -6.18
CA SER A 27 13.28 9.51 -6.24
C SER A 27 13.35 10.30 -7.56
N SER A 28 13.02 9.66 -8.68
CA SER A 28 12.96 10.32 -9.99
C SER A 28 11.92 11.45 -10.04
N ILE A 29 10.76 11.27 -9.42
CA ILE A 29 9.73 12.32 -9.34
C ILE A 29 10.23 13.50 -8.52
N CYS A 30 10.80 13.23 -7.34
CA CYS A 30 11.34 14.28 -6.47
C CYS A 30 12.47 15.08 -7.14
N GLU A 31 13.36 14.41 -7.86
CA GLU A 31 14.42 15.05 -8.65
C GLU A 31 13.84 15.98 -9.74
N GLY A 32 12.82 15.50 -10.46
CA GLY A 32 12.10 16.29 -11.47
C GLY A 32 11.42 17.54 -10.87
N ALA A 33 10.78 17.37 -9.70
CA ALA A 33 10.13 18.44 -8.95
C ALA A 33 11.11 19.34 -8.17
N ARG A 34 12.41 18.99 -8.11
CA ARG A 34 13.46 19.69 -7.35
C ARG A 34 13.16 19.82 -5.86
N VAL A 35 12.53 18.79 -5.28
CA VAL A 35 12.25 18.69 -3.84
C VAL A 35 13.14 17.63 -3.19
N SER A 36 13.28 17.68 -1.86
CA SER A 36 14.04 16.66 -1.13
C SER A 36 13.23 15.37 -1.05
N CYS A 37 13.83 14.23 -1.45
CA CYS A 37 13.21 12.90 -1.45
C CYS A 37 12.96 12.35 -0.03
N THR A 38 12.05 12.98 0.70
CA THR A 38 11.60 12.54 2.03
C THR A 38 10.13 12.13 1.95
N PRO A 39 9.61 11.29 2.87
CA PRO A 39 8.19 10.93 2.86
C PRO A 39 7.22 12.14 2.85
N ASP A 40 7.62 13.28 3.40
CA ASP A 40 6.82 14.51 3.40
C ASP A 40 6.83 15.26 2.06
N ALA A 41 7.68 14.87 1.11
CA ALA A 41 7.64 15.40 -0.25
C ALA A 41 6.31 15.08 -0.94
N LEU A 42 5.60 14.02 -0.53
CA LEU A 42 4.27 13.67 -1.03
C LEU A 42 3.26 14.82 -0.91
N GLU A 43 3.42 15.73 0.06
CA GLU A 43 2.55 16.90 0.23
C GLU A 43 2.75 17.98 -0.84
N GLN A 44 3.88 17.91 -1.56
CA GLN A 44 4.32 18.89 -2.55
C GLN A 44 4.17 18.37 -3.98
N LEU A 45 3.82 17.10 -4.15
CA LEU A 45 3.64 16.47 -5.46
C LEU A 45 2.26 16.77 -6.04
N GLU A 46 2.17 16.72 -7.36
CA GLU A 46 0.90 16.83 -8.05
C GLU A 46 0.05 15.58 -7.80
N GLN A 47 -1.27 15.72 -7.91
CA GLN A 47 -2.19 14.60 -7.67
C GLN A 47 -1.91 13.41 -8.60
N GLU A 48 -1.52 13.67 -9.86
CA GLU A 48 -1.15 12.65 -10.84
C GLU A 48 0.08 11.86 -10.38
N ASP A 49 1.13 12.53 -9.92
CA ASP A 49 2.33 11.89 -9.38
C ASP A 49 2.01 10.98 -8.19
N VAL A 50 1.15 11.43 -7.27
CA VAL A 50 0.73 10.63 -6.11
C VAL A 50 -0.10 9.41 -6.55
N GLN A 51 -0.92 9.55 -7.59
CA GLN A 51 -1.70 8.44 -8.14
C GLN A 51 -0.82 7.40 -8.85
N ASP A 52 0.20 7.84 -9.58
CA ASP A 52 1.19 6.96 -10.21
C ASP A 52 2.04 6.24 -9.17
N LEU A 53 2.46 6.95 -8.11
CA LEU A 53 3.15 6.36 -6.97
C LEU A 53 2.29 5.32 -6.24
N THR A 54 1.00 5.62 -6.07
CA THR A 54 0.02 4.66 -5.52
C THR A 54 -0.02 3.40 -6.38
N SER A 55 -0.20 3.55 -7.68
CA SER A 55 -0.28 2.43 -8.62
C SER A 55 1.00 1.58 -8.60
N SER A 56 2.16 2.24 -8.55
CA SER A 56 3.48 1.59 -8.46
C SER A 56 3.62 0.79 -7.15
N LEU A 57 3.32 1.39 -5.99
CA LEU A 57 3.42 0.73 -4.70
C LEU A 57 2.46 -0.46 -4.58
N LEU A 58 1.19 -0.28 -4.95
CA LEU A 58 0.20 -1.34 -4.86
C LEU A 58 0.57 -2.53 -5.76
N SER A 59 1.13 -2.27 -6.94
CA SER A 59 1.63 -3.33 -7.84
C SER A 59 2.84 -4.07 -7.25
N ALA A 60 3.79 -3.34 -6.66
CA ALA A 60 4.94 -3.93 -5.99
C ALA A 60 4.52 -4.83 -4.82
N LEU A 61 3.59 -4.37 -3.96
CA LEU A 61 3.06 -5.17 -2.86
C LEU A 61 2.30 -6.41 -3.37
N GLN A 62 1.55 -6.29 -4.47
CA GLN A 62 0.71 -7.36 -5.01
C GLN A 62 1.50 -8.60 -5.45
N ILE A 63 2.74 -8.42 -5.93
CA ILE A 63 3.56 -9.54 -6.39
C ILE A 63 4.25 -10.26 -5.22
N LEU A 64 4.28 -9.68 -4.03
CA LEU A 64 4.89 -10.32 -2.84
C LEU A 64 4.09 -11.56 -2.41
N PRO A 65 4.78 -12.66 -2.04
CA PRO A 65 4.14 -13.90 -1.63
C PRO A 65 3.28 -13.71 -0.37
N THR A 66 3.70 -12.81 0.53
CA THR A 66 3.04 -12.46 1.79
C THR A 66 1.57 -12.10 1.60
N THR A 67 1.20 -11.43 0.50
CA THR A 67 -0.21 -11.08 0.21
C THR A 67 -1.13 -12.28 0.01
N ARG A 68 -0.59 -13.43 -0.41
CA ARG A 68 -1.34 -14.68 -0.59
C ARG A 68 -1.46 -15.49 0.70
N LEU A 69 -0.59 -15.21 1.67
CA LEU A 69 -0.53 -15.89 2.96
C LEU A 69 -1.35 -15.14 4.02
N LEU A 70 -1.33 -13.81 3.96
CA LEU A 70 -2.05 -12.96 4.89
C LEU A 70 -3.57 -13.05 4.67
N PRO A 71 -4.36 -13.18 5.75
CA PRO A 71 -5.81 -13.26 5.66
C PRO A 71 -6.39 -11.93 5.15
N SER A 72 -7.52 -12.02 4.44
CA SER A 72 -8.30 -10.83 4.06
C SER A 72 -8.80 -10.09 5.30
N LYS A 73 -8.82 -8.76 5.23
CA LYS A 73 -9.44 -7.89 6.25
C LYS A 73 -10.95 -7.82 6.09
N THR A 74 -11.43 -7.90 4.84
CA THR A 74 -12.85 -7.75 4.48
C THR A 74 -13.65 -9.05 4.61
N GLY A 75 -13.04 -10.11 5.17
CA GLY A 75 -13.69 -11.38 5.45
C GLY A 75 -13.04 -12.54 4.70
N ARG A 76 -13.75 -13.10 3.70
CA ARG A 76 -13.32 -14.32 3.02
C ARG A 76 -12.23 -14.02 1.98
N GLY A 77 -11.07 -14.65 2.14
CA GLY A 77 -10.01 -14.65 1.14
C GLY A 77 -8.66 -14.27 1.72
N THR A 78 -7.81 -13.68 0.89
CA THR A 78 -6.45 -13.26 1.23
C THR A 78 -6.30 -11.76 1.07
N LEU A 79 -5.26 -11.18 1.68
CA LEU A 79 -4.94 -9.76 1.51
C LEU A 79 -4.74 -9.38 0.03
N ARG A 80 -4.25 -10.32 -0.80
CA ARG A 80 -4.15 -10.12 -2.26
C ARG A 80 -5.50 -9.79 -2.91
N SER A 81 -6.59 -10.41 -2.45
CA SER A 81 -7.94 -10.14 -2.97
C SER A 81 -8.41 -8.73 -2.58
N ASP A 82 -8.08 -8.27 -1.38
CA ASP A 82 -8.40 -6.92 -0.93
C ASP A 82 -7.56 -5.87 -1.67
N LEU A 83 -6.27 -6.15 -1.87
CA LEU A 83 -5.36 -5.31 -2.63
C LEU A 83 -5.78 -5.17 -4.10
N LEU A 84 -6.26 -6.24 -4.74
CA LEU A 84 -6.82 -6.18 -6.09
C LEU A 84 -8.02 -5.22 -6.20
N LYS A 85 -8.89 -5.20 -5.19
CA LYS A 85 -10.02 -4.24 -5.14
C LYS A 85 -9.52 -2.80 -4.96
N LEU A 86 -8.51 -2.62 -4.10
CA LEU A 86 -7.88 -1.31 -3.88
C LEU A 86 -7.23 -0.79 -5.16
N ILE A 87 -6.47 -1.61 -5.90
CA ILE A 87 -5.89 -1.25 -7.21
C ILE A 87 -7.00 -0.81 -8.18
N SER A 88 -8.10 -1.58 -8.25
CA SER A 88 -9.24 -1.21 -9.11
C SER A 88 -9.90 0.10 -8.69
N THR A 89 -9.88 0.44 -7.40
CA THR A 89 -10.44 1.69 -6.88
C THR A 89 -9.47 2.86 -7.11
N ALA A 90 -8.16 2.63 -6.97
CA ALA A 90 -7.10 3.61 -7.21
C ALA A 90 -7.02 4.06 -8.68
N ALA A 91 -7.45 3.19 -9.61
CA ALA A 91 -7.59 3.53 -11.03
C ALA A 91 -8.82 4.39 -11.36
N SER A 92 -9.70 4.67 -10.38
CA SER A 92 -10.85 5.55 -10.58
C SER A 92 -10.43 7.02 -10.52
N ALA A 93 -11.08 7.87 -11.33
CA ALA A 93 -10.88 9.31 -11.30
C ALA A 93 -11.28 9.96 -9.95
N ASP A 94 -12.20 9.33 -9.22
CA ASP A 94 -12.69 9.81 -7.92
C ASP A 94 -11.89 9.24 -6.73
N PHE A 95 -10.74 8.62 -6.99
CA PHE A 95 -9.91 8.06 -5.92
C PHE A 95 -9.31 9.18 -5.07
N ASP A 96 -9.53 9.12 -3.77
CA ASP A 96 -8.89 9.97 -2.78
C ASP A 96 -7.50 9.43 -2.41
N PRO A 97 -6.39 10.11 -2.82
CA PRO A 97 -5.04 9.65 -2.54
C PRO A 97 -4.68 9.68 -1.05
N ASP A 98 -5.38 10.48 -0.23
CA ASP A 98 -5.10 10.55 1.21
C ASP A 98 -5.32 9.18 1.90
N ARG A 99 -6.18 8.33 1.32
CA ARG A 99 -6.48 6.97 1.80
C ARG A 99 -5.30 6.01 1.78
N VAL A 100 -4.30 6.26 0.94
CA VAL A 100 -3.08 5.43 0.80
C VAL A 100 -1.82 6.18 1.20
N LYS A 101 -1.95 7.43 1.65
CA LYS A 101 -0.82 8.30 1.95
C LYS A 101 0.04 7.81 3.10
N SER A 102 -0.58 7.31 4.17
CA SER A 102 0.16 6.68 5.28
C SER A 102 0.92 5.42 4.84
N LEU A 103 0.35 4.67 3.88
CA LEU A 103 1.01 3.51 3.27
C LEU A 103 2.21 3.94 2.39
N LEU A 104 2.04 4.97 1.55
CA LEU A 104 3.12 5.55 0.76
C LEU A 104 4.26 6.05 1.67
N LYS A 105 3.96 6.83 2.70
CA LYS A 105 4.97 7.36 3.63
C LYS A 105 5.76 6.23 4.30
N SER A 106 5.07 5.19 4.77
CA SER A 106 5.72 4.05 5.43
C SER A 106 6.66 3.28 4.50
N ALA A 107 6.33 3.19 3.21
CA ALA A 107 7.17 2.51 2.21
C ALA A 107 8.42 3.31 1.79
N LEU A 108 8.43 4.62 2.04
CA LEU A 108 9.49 5.56 1.65
C LEU A 108 10.53 5.84 2.74
N VAL A 109 10.35 5.30 3.96
CA VAL A 109 11.35 5.40 5.03
C VAL A 109 12.57 4.54 4.68
N ASP A 110 13.77 5.03 5.00
CA ASP A 110 15.05 4.35 4.72
C ASP A 110 15.13 2.94 5.31
N GLU A 111 14.64 2.78 6.55
CA GLU A 111 14.54 1.50 7.26
C GLU A 111 13.06 1.24 7.63
N PRO A 112 12.27 0.70 6.69
CA PRO A 112 10.86 0.46 6.96
C PRO A 112 10.66 -0.78 7.83
N ASP A 113 9.73 -0.66 8.78
CA ASP A 113 9.17 -1.82 9.46
C ASP A 113 8.14 -2.49 8.54
N ASP A 114 8.43 -3.71 8.11
CA ASP A 114 7.51 -4.50 7.28
C ASP A 114 6.14 -4.63 7.93
N ALA A 115 6.07 -4.82 9.25
CA ALA A 115 4.81 -4.93 9.97
C ALA A 115 3.98 -3.65 9.85
N LEU A 116 4.63 -2.48 9.91
CA LEU A 116 3.97 -1.19 9.72
C LEU A 116 3.44 -1.04 8.30
N ILE A 117 4.20 -1.42 7.27
CA ILE A 117 3.73 -1.37 5.87
C ILE A 117 2.49 -2.25 5.69
N TRP A 118 2.51 -3.47 6.23
CA TRP A 118 1.37 -4.38 6.15
C TRP A 118 0.15 -3.83 6.92
N ASP A 119 0.34 -3.22 8.09
CA ASP A 119 -0.74 -2.59 8.86
C ASP A 119 -1.36 -1.40 8.09
N GLN A 120 -0.55 -0.54 7.48
CA GLN A 120 -1.05 0.56 6.67
C GLN A 120 -1.79 0.07 5.43
N LEU A 121 -1.35 -1.04 4.82
CA LEU A 121 -2.10 -1.67 3.74
C LEU A 121 -3.46 -2.19 4.24
N TYR A 122 -3.50 -2.80 5.43
CA TYR A 122 -4.73 -3.23 6.07
C TYR A 122 -5.71 -2.08 6.34
N ASN A 123 -5.20 -0.91 6.73
CA ASN A 123 -6.02 0.29 6.92
C ASN A 123 -6.58 0.79 5.58
N ALA A 124 -5.72 0.92 4.55
CA ALA A 124 -6.11 1.38 3.22
C ALA A 124 -7.20 0.51 2.57
N VAL A 125 -7.13 -0.82 2.72
CA VAL A 125 -8.16 -1.72 2.17
C VAL A 125 -9.48 -1.70 2.97
N THR A 126 -9.44 -1.31 4.25
CA THR A 126 -10.65 -1.23 5.10
C THR A 126 -11.52 -0.04 4.69
N GLU A 127 -10.90 1.11 4.45
CA GLU A 127 -11.59 2.34 4.03
C GLU A 127 -12.22 2.23 2.63
N SER A 128 -11.84 1.23 1.83
CA SER A 128 -12.44 0.99 0.50
C SER A 128 -13.83 0.35 0.59
N THR A 129 -14.23 -0.09 1.78
CA THR A 129 -15.57 -0.65 1.98
C THR A 129 -16.56 0.48 2.25
N PRO A 130 -17.61 0.65 1.43
CA PRO A 130 -18.70 1.55 1.78
C PRO A 130 -19.26 1.16 3.16
N PRO A 131 -19.68 2.12 4.00
CA PRO A 131 -20.29 1.80 5.28
C PRO A 131 -21.46 0.82 5.08
N PRO A 132 -21.66 -0.13 6.01
CA PRO A 132 -22.75 -1.10 5.90
C PRO A 132 -24.06 -0.33 5.75
N ARG A 133 -24.79 -0.59 4.65
CA ARG A 133 -26.12 0.01 4.46
C ARG A 133 -27.01 -0.46 5.61
N PRO A 134 -27.77 0.44 6.26
CA PRO A 134 -28.79 0.05 7.21
C PRO A 134 -29.75 -0.91 6.51
N THR A 135 -29.89 -2.12 7.05
CA THR A 135 -30.99 -3.01 6.70
C THR A 135 -32.29 -2.32 7.12
N ALA A 136 -33.08 -1.89 6.14
CA ALA A 136 -34.45 -1.42 6.32
C ALA A 136 -35.38 -2.58 6.71
#